data_AF-A0A447S034-F1
#
_entry.id   AF-A0A447S034-F1
#
_cell.length_a   1.000
_cell.length_b   1.000
_cell.length_c   1.000
_cell.angle_alpha   90.00
_cell.angle_beta   90.00
_cell.angle_gamma   90.00
#
_symmetry.space_group_name_H-M   'P 1'
#
loop_
_entity.id
_entity.type
_entity.pdbx_description
1 polymer ?
#
loop_
_entity_poly.entity_id
_entity_poly.type
_entity_poly.pdbx_seq_one_letter_code
_entity_poly.pdbx_strand_id
1 'polypeptide(L)' 'MKIGIIGAMEEEVTLLRDKIENRQTITIGGSEIYTGQLHGVDVALLKSGIGKVAAAMGATLLLERCQPDVNH' A
#
# COMPACT_ATOMS: atom_id res chain seq x y z
N MET A 1 12.13 5.76 -7.05
CA MET A 1 11.85 4.36 -6.71
C MET A 1 10.72 4.36 -5.68
N LYS A 2 9.55 3.85 -6.05
CA LYS A 2 8.38 3.76 -5.19
C LYS A 2 8.05 2.29 -4.92
N ILE A 3 8.01 1.91 -3.64
CA ILE A 3 7.79 0.52 -3.23
C ILE A 3 6.32 0.31 -2.89
N GLY A 4 5.68 -0.67 -3.54
CA GLY A 4 4.35 -1.14 -3.17
C GLY A 4 4.41 -2.21 -2.08
N ILE A 5 3.63 -2.05 -1.01
CA ILE A 5 3.54 -3.00 0.10
C ILE A 5 2.06 -3.39 0.26
N ILE A 6 1.77 -4.69 0.35
CA ILE A 6 0.41 -5.20 0.57
C ILE A 6 0.38 -5.97 1.90
N GLY A 7 -0.52 -5.56 2.80
CA GLY A 7 -0.90 -6.33 3.98
C GLY A 7 -2.37 -6.71 3.93
N ALA A 8 -2.72 -7.89 4.43
CA ALA A 8 -4.09 -8.40 4.42
C ALA A 8 -4.87 -7.94 5.66
N MET A 9 -4.21 -7.92 6.82
CA MET A 9 -4.82 -7.65 8.13
C MET A 9 -4.34 -6.31 8.71
N GLU A 10 -5.12 -5.74 9.62
CA GLU A 10 -4.82 -4.44 10.24
C GLU A 10 -3.51 -4.48 11.02
N GLU A 11 -3.26 -5.59 11.71
CA GLU A 11 -2.07 -5.86 12.51
C GLU A 11 -0.79 -5.91 11.65
N GLU A 12 -0.89 -6.34 10.39
CA GLU A 12 0.24 -6.40 9.46
C GLU A 12 0.62 -5.01 8.93
N VAL A 13 -0.36 -4.11 8.80
CA VAL A 13 -0.13 -2.77 8.22
C VAL A 13 0.13 -1.69 9.26
N THR A 14 -0.37 -1.85 10.49
CA THR A 14 -0.35 -0.80 11.53
C THR A 14 1.07 -0.28 11.80
N LEU A 15 2.02 -1.17 12.06
CA LEU A 15 3.40 -0.78 12.37
C LEU A 15 4.08 -0.02 11.22
N LEU A 16 3.83 -0.44 9.98
CA LEU A 16 4.41 0.23 8.80
C LEU A 16 3.73 1.58 8.57
N ARG A 17 2.40 1.63 8.62
CA ARG A 17 1.60 2.85 8.43
C ARG A 17 2.02 3.96 9.40
N ASP A 18 2.27 3.61 10.66
CA ASP A 18 2.58 4.60 11.69
C ASP A 18 4.01 5.16 11.55
N LYS A 19 4.87 4.48 10.78
CA LYS A 19 6.21 4.95 10.43
C LYS A 19 6.24 5.79 9.16
N ILE A 20 5.14 5.86 8.39
CA ILE A 20 5.10 6.62 7.13
C ILE A 20 5.15 8.12 7.44
N GLU A 21 6.20 8.77 6.96
CA GLU A 21 6.35 10.22 6.97
C GLU A 21 5.56 10.83 5.81
N ASN A 22 5.04 12.05 6.01
CA ASN A 22 4.21 12.76 5.03
C ASN A 22 3.01 11.91 4.53
N ARG A 23 2.42 11.14 5.44
CA ARG A 23 1.36 10.18 5.12
C ARG A 23 0.14 10.85 4.50
N GLN A 24 -0.28 10.31 3.36
CA GLN A 24 -1.57 10.57 2.72
C GLN A 24 -2.36 9.26 2.64
N THR A 25 -3.68 9.35 2.71
CA THR A 25 -4.57 8.19 2.61
C THR A 25 -5.45 8.33 1.38
N ILE A 26 -5.50 7.29 0.57
CA ILE A 26 -6.35 7.17 -0.61
C ILE A 26 -7.34 6.04 -0.34
N THR A 27 -8.64 6.34 -0.33
CA THR A 27 -9.70 5.35 -0.11
C THR A 27 -10.44 5.07 -1.41
N ILE A 28 -10.44 3.82 -1.88
CA ILE A 28 -11.06 3.40 -3.14
C ILE A 28 -11.71 2.03 -2.96
N GLY A 29 -13.00 1.90 -3.31
CA GLY A 29 -13.69 0.59 -3.30
C GLY A 29 -13.68 -0.12 -1.94
N GLY A 30 -13.63 0.63 -0.84
CA GLY A 30 -13.52 0.09 0.52
C GLY A 30 -12.10 -0.32 0.94
N SER A 31 -11.10 -0.15 0.07
CA SER A 31 -9.69 -0.36 0.39
C SER A 31 -9.00 0.97 0.72
N GLU A 32 -7.97 0.91 1.56
CA GLU A 32 -7.15 2.07 1.95
C GLU A 32 -5.70 1.86 1.48
N ILE A 33 -5.17 2.86 0.78
CA ILE A 33 -3.77 2.96 0.40
C ILE A 33 -3.17 4.14 1.15
N TYR A 34 -2.13 3.87 1.94
CA TYR A 34 -1.33 4.89 2.61
C TYR A 34 -0.07 5.16 1.80
N THR A 35 0.12 6.40 1.39
CA THR A 35 1.31 6.83 0.64
C THR A 35 2.14 7.79 1.46
N GLY A 36 3.44 7.84 1.22
CA GLY A 36 4.36 8.75 1.89
C GLY A 36 5.77 8.21 1.77
N GLN A 37 6.62 8.50 2.76
CA GLN A 37 7.99 8.03 2.78
C GLN A 37 8.30 7.16 4.01
N LEU A 38 9.05 6.09 3.79
CA LEU A 38 9.68 5.30 4.85
C LEU A 38 11.19 5.38 4.66
N HIS A 39 11.89 5.94 5.65
CA HIS A 39 13.35 6.12 5.59
C HIS A 39 13.82 6.85 4.31
N GLY A 40 13.06 7.85 3.85
CA GLY A 40 13.34 8.61 2.62
C GLY A 40 12.99 7.90 1.31
N VAL A 41 12.38 6.71 1.36
CA VAL A 41 11.92 5.96 0.18
C VAL A 41 10.41 6.14 0.03
N ASP A 42 9.95 6.48 -1.18
CA ASP A 42 8.52 6.60 -1.46
C ASP A 42 7.85 5.22 -1.37
N VAL A 43 6.73 5.14 -0.65
CA VAL A 43 5.99 3.90 -0.44
C VAL A 43 4.50 4.07 -0.70
N ALA A 44 3.85 2.97 -1.07
CA ALA A 44 2.41 2.81 -1.10
C ALA A 44 2.02 1.52 -0.37
N LEU A 45 1.46 1.66 0.83
CA LEU A 45 1.01 0.58 1.68
C LEU A 45 -0.50 0.38 1.55
N LEU A 46 -0.93 -0.75 1.01
CA LEU A 46 -2.34 -1.11 0.88
C LEU A 46 -2.74 -2.12 1.97
N LYS A 47 -3.92 -1.89 2.58
CA LYS A 47 -4.65 -2.94 3.30
C LYS A 47 -5.65 -3.63 2.36
N SER A 48 -5.32 -4.81 1.85
CA SER A 48 -6.13 -5.49 0.82
C SER A 48 -7.36 -6.21 1.39
N GLY A 49 -7.33 -6.61 2.65
CA GLY A 49 -8.23 -7.62 3.19
C GLY A 49 -7.78 -9.05 2.88
N ILE A 50 -8.48 -10.03 3.44
CA ILE A 50 -8.11 -11.46 3.41
C ILE A 50 -8.65 -12.15 2.16
N GLY A 51 -7.82 -13.02 1.56
CA GLY A 51 -8.22 -13.92 0.48
C GLY A 51 -7.70 -13.51 -0.89
N LYS A 52 -7.78 -14.44 -1.85
CA LYS A 52 -7.16 -14.29 -3.18
C LYS A 52 -7.76 -13.14 -4.00
N VAL A 53 -9.08 -12.94 -3.92
CA VAL A 53 -9.77 -11.86 -4.64
C VAL A 53 -9.34 -10.50 -4.12
N ALA A 54 -9.32 -10.34 -2.80
CA ALA A 54 -8.84 -9.14 -2.12
C ALA A 54 -7.39 -8.78 -2.51
N ALA A 55 -6.48 -9.76 -2.43
CA ALA A 55 -5.08 -9.57 -2.83
C ALA A 55 -4.93 -9.17 -4.30
N ALA A 56 -5.67 -9.82 -5.21
CA ALA A 56 -5.61 -9.52 -6.65
C ALA A 56 -6.13 -8.12 -6.99
N MET A 57 -7.27 -7.72 -6.40
CA MET A 57 -7.78 -6.36 -6.54
C MET A 57 -6.80 -5.34 -5.95
N GLY A 58 -6.20 -5.67 -4.81
CA GLY A 58 -5.22 -4.83 -4.16
C GLY A 58 -3.99 -4.55 -5.01
N ALA A 59 -3.39 -5.59 -5.58
CA ALA A 59 -2.29 -5.45 -6.52
C ALA A 59 -2.66 -4.59 -7.73
N THR A 60 -3.86 -4.77 -8.27
CA THR A 60 -4.38 -3.96 -9.39
C THR A 60 -4.48 -2.48 -9.01
N LEU A 61 -5.04 -2.17 -7.84
CA LEU A 61 -5.17 -0.79 -7.35
C LEU A 61 -3.81 -0.11 -7.12
N LEU A 62 -2.83 -0.85 -6.58
CA LEU A 62 -1.47 -0.32 -6.42
C LEU A 62 -0.82 -0.01 -7.77
N LEU A 63 -0.94 -0.90 -8.75
CA LEU A 63 -0.41 -0.65 -10.10
C LEU A 63 -1.09 0.56 -10.75
N GLU A 64 -2.42 0.64 -10.72
CA GLU A 64 -3.19 1.70 -11.36
C GLU A 64 -2.95 3.08 -10.72
N ARG A 65 -2.88 3.14 -9.38
CA ARG A 65 -2.86 4.42 -8.64
C ARG A 65 -1.51 4.85 -8.15
N CYS A 66 -0.60 3.91 -7.93
CA CYS A 66 0.68 4.20 -7.30
C CYS A 66 1.87 3.91 -8.21
N GLN A 67 1.71 3.12 -9.27
CA GLN A 67 2.75 2.75 -10.23
C GLN A 67 4.09 2.43 -9.52
N PRO A 68 4.10 1.48 -8.57
CA PRO A 68 5.34 1.12 -7.88
C PRO A 68 6.36 0.59 -8.88
N ASP A 69 7.63 0.89 -8.63
CA ASP A 69 8.73 0.44 -9.46
C ASP A 69 8.97 -1.06 -9.25
N VAL A 70 9.14 -1.79 -10.35
CA VAL A 70 9.62 -3.18 -10.37
C VAL A 70 11.00 -3.19 -10.99
N ASN A 71 11.99 -3.70 -10.26
CA ASN A 71 13.35 -3.81 -10.78
C ASN A 71 13.36 -4.72 -12.02
N HIS A 72 13.92 -4.22 -13.12
CA HIS A 72 14.40 -5.03 -14.24
C HIS A 72 15.88 -5.37 -14.04
#